data_AF-A0AA46SVC9-F1
#
_entry.id   AF-A0AA46SVC9-F1
#
_cell.length_a   1.000
_cell.length_b   1.000
_cell.length_c   1.000
_cell.angle_alpha   90.00
_cell.angle_beta   90.00
_cell.angle_gamma   90.00
#
_symmetry.space_group_name_H-M   'P 1'
#
loop_
_entity.id
_entity.type
_entity.pdbx_description
1 polymer ?
#
loop_
_entity_poly.entity_id
_entity_poly.type
_entity_poly.pdbx_seq_one_letter_code
_entity_poly.pdbx_strand_id
1 'polypeptide(L)'
;MTWYADEIILRASDAALKAISASSHLAPFAYHIQSLDGHEWYRQEQLHALPDGGLLMIRPVCGRSSHGVDWHGVAALDWAELPFDSIAEVLLDTSVTQQLSEYLDEESMPPLQLRKAIASLAVHLKQPVLYYSCGMWGGSIDYEYSLVYEPMESVVLTRSSLQSDGLGTEDSLRSGLAKIGLNLPTTYFAPHTRSYPWQLHKLR
;
A
#
# COMPACT_ATOMS: atom_id res chain seq x y z
N MET A 1 -16.85 11.30 -8.01
CA MET A 1 -15.40 11.25 -8.28
C MET A 1 -14.94 9.87 -7.88
N THR A 2 -14.17 9.19 -8.74
CA THR A 2 -13.65 7.85 -8.46
C THR A 2 -12.15 7.92 -8.27
N TRP A 3 -11.63 7.24 -7.25
CA TRP A 3 -10.20 7.21 -6.92
C TRP A 3 -9.83 5.83 -6.39
N TYR A 4 -8.68 5.31 -6.83
CA TYR A 4 -8.15 4.02 -6.39
C TYR A 4 -6.67 4.14 -6.03
N ALA A 5 -6.25 3.33 -5.07
CA ALA A 5 -4.85 3.02 -4.83
C ALA A 5 -4.74 1.56 -4.45
N ASP A 6 -3.83 0.84 -5.09
CA ASP A 6 -3.48 -0.54 -4.76
C ASP A 6 -1.96 -0.67 -4.88
N GLU A 7 -1.27 -0.64 -3.74
CA GLU A 7 0.16 -0.36 -3.69
C GLU A 7 0.87 -1.17 -2.62
N ILE A 8 2.04 -1.73 -2.96
CA ILE A 8 2.98 -2.24 -1.96
C ILE A 8 3.94 -1.11 -1.60
N ILE A 9 4.04 -0.79 -0.32
CA ILE A 9 4.82 0.33 0.21
C ILE A 9 5.78 -0.20 1.27
N LEU A 10 7.04 0.23 1.19
CA LEU A 10 8.08 -0.14 2.13
C LEU A 10 9.15 0.94 2.21
N ARG A 11 9.98 0.89 3.25
CA ARG A 11 11.19 1.71 3.30
C ARG A 11 12.15 1.33 2.19
N ALA A 12 12.74 2.33 1.54
CA ALA A 12 13.75 2.15 0.50
C ALA A 12 15.14 1.89 1.09
N SER A 13 15.28 0.82 1.88
CA SER A 13 16.60 0.36 2.32
C SER A 13 17.43 -0.16 1.14
N ASP A 14 18.76 -0.14 1.24
CA ASP A 14 19.65 -0.64 0.19
C ASP A 14 19.34 -2.10 -0.20
N ALA A 15 19.00 -2.93 0.78
CA ALA A 15 18.60 -4.31 0.56
C ALA A 15 17.31 -4.41 -0.26
N ALA A 16 16.31 -3.57 0.05
CA ALA A 16 15.06 -3.50 -0.69
C ALA A 16 15.26 -3.01 -2.12
N LEU A 17 15.99 -1.91 -2.29
CA LEU A 17 16.27 -1.35 -3.61
C LEU A 17 16.97 -2.38 -4.51
N LYS A 18 17.99 -3.06 -3.97
CA LYS A 18 18.72 -4.11 -4.69
C LYS A 18 17.84 -5.33 -5.02
N ALA A 19 17.04 -5.81 -4.08
CA ALA A 19 16.20 -6.99 -4.28
C ALA A 19 15.07 -6.70 -5.30
N ILE A 20 14.44 -5.53 -5.19
CA ILE A 20 13.34 -5.13 -6.08
C ILE A 20 13.86 -4.81 -7.47
N SER A 21 14.99 -4.12 -7.63
CA SER A 21 15.56 -3.83 -8.96
C SER A 21 16.02 -5.10 -9.69
N ALA A 22 16.46 -6.13 -8.95
CA ALA A 22 16.81 -7.43 -9.51
C ALA A 22 15.59 -8.30 -9.89
N SER A 23 14.39 -7.95 -9.41
CA SER A 23 13.17 -8.72 -9.67
C SER A 23 12.55 -8.32 -11.01
N SER A 24 12.55 -9.24 -11.98
CA SER A 24 11.88 -9.04 -13.27
C SER A 24 10.36 -8.82 -13.14
N HIS A 25 9.75 -9.28 -12.06
CA HIS A 25 8.32 -9.09 -11.78
C HIS A 25 8.03 -7.73 -11.13
N LEU A 26 8.87 -7.28 -10.19
CA LEU A 26 8.58 -6.09 -9.38
C LEU A 26 9.19 -4.81 -9.95
N ALA A 27 10.40 -4.89 -10.52
CA ALA A 27 11.13 -3.73 -11.04
C ALA A 27 10.32 -2.91 -12.07
N PRO A 28 9.58 -3.51 -13.02
CA PRO A 28 8.79 -2.75 -13.99
C PRO A 28 7.67 -1.92 -13.37
N PHE A 29 7.32 -2.14 -12.11
CA PHE A 29 6.26 -1.45 -11.37
C PHE A 29 6.80 -0.67 -10.16
N ALA A 30 8.11 -0.66 -9.95
CA ALA A 30 8.75 -0.05 -8.78
C ALA A 30 9.12 1.42 -9.01
N TYR A 31 9.00 2.21 -7.93
CA TYR A 31 9.31 3.63 -7.88
C TYR A 31 10.02 3.95 -6.55
N HIS A 32 11.14 4.68 -6.62
CA HIS A 32 11.89 5.14 -5.47
C HIS A 32 11.65 6.63 -5.25
N ILE A 33 10.92 6.95 -4.19
CA ILE A 33 10.65 8.32 -3.78
C ILE A 33 11.68 8.70 -2.74
N GLN A 34 12.74 9.39 -3.17
CA GLN A 34 13.83 9.83 -2.31
C GLN A 34 13.53 11.13 -1.56
N SER A 35 12.73 12.01 -2.17
CA SER A 35 12.38 13.31 -1.61
C SER A 35 11.02 13.78 -2.13
N LEU A 36 10.39 14.67 -1.37
CA LEU A 36 9.22 15.46 -1.77
C LEU A 36 9.58 16.91 -2.08
N ASP A 37 10.88 17.23 -2.22
CA ASP A 37 11.33 18.57 -2.61
C ASP A 37 10.71 18.99 -3.94
N GLY A 38 10.16 20.20 -3.97
CA GLY A 38 9.45 20.72 -5.13
C GLY A 38 7.98 20.28 -5.24
N HIS A 39 7.47 19.44 -4.33
CA HIS A 39 6.02 19.19 -4.25
C HIS A 39 5.29 20.46 -3.79
N GLU A 40 4.26 20.86 -4.53
CA GLU A 40 3.44 22.03 -4.22
C GLU A 40 2.40 21.68 -3.14
N TRP A 41 2.70 22.04 -1.90
CA TRP A 41 1.80 21.85 -0.77
C TRP A 41 0.70 22.91 -0.76
N TYR A 42 -0.56 22.48 -0.78
CA TYR A 42 -1.69 23.39 -0.73
C TYR A 42 -1.91 23.98 0.67
N ARG A 43 -1.58 23.21 1.72
CA ARG A 43 -1.69 23.66 3.12
C ARG A 43 -0.51 23.22 3.98
N GLN A 44 -0.11 24.05 4.94
CA GLN A 44 1.06 23.78 5.79
C GLN A 44 0.86 22.57 6.72
N GLU A 45 -0.37 22.29 7.14
CA GLU A 45 -0.68 21.13 7.96
C GLU A 45 -0.53 19.79 7.23
N GLN A 46 -0.41 19.81 5.90
CA GLN A 46 -0.25 18.60 5.09
C GLN A 46 1.21 18.16 4.97
N LEU A 47 2.17 19.05 5.28
CA LEU A 47 3.59 18.80 5.07
C LEU A 47 4.04 17.57 5.87
N HIS A 48 4.59 16.60 5.16
CA HIS A 48 5.24 15.44 5.75
C HIS A 48 6.61 15.21 5.11
N ALA A 49 7.47 14.56 5.87
CA ALA A 49 8.78 14.11 5.42
C ALA A 49 8.71 12.61 5.09
N LEU A 50 9.67 12.13 4.32
CA LEU A 50 9.85 10.70 4.08
C LEU A 50 10.76 10.09 5.15
N PRO A 51 10.67 8.78 5.41
CA PRO A 51 11.65 8.10 6.25
C PRO A 51 13.05 8.13 5.61
N ASP A 52 14.09 7.81 6.40
CA ASP A 52 15.46 7.69 5.90
C ASP A 52 15.55 6.75 4.70
N GLY A 53 16.25 7.18 3.65
CA GLY A 53 16.34 6.47 2.37
C GLY A 53 15.12 6.64 1.46
N GLY A 54 14.02 7.20 1.96
CA GLY A 54 12.79 7.41 1.23
C GLY A 54 11.85 6.19 1.21
N LEU A 55 10.90 6.21 0.29
CA LEU A 55 9.94 5.12 0.09
C LEU A 55 10.24 4.37 -1.20
N LEU A 56 10.04 3.06 -1.15
CA LEU A 56 9.96 2.21 -2.33
C LEU A 56 8.50 1.77 -2.48
N MET A 57 7.93 2.09 -3.62
CA MET A 57 6.53 1.84 -3.93
C MET A 57 6.41 0.99 -5.18
N ILE A 58 5.62 -0.08 -5.12
CA ILE A 58 5.30 -0.92 -6.26
C ILE A 58 3.83 -0.67 -6.58
N ARG A 59 3.57 -0.16 -7.79
CA ARG A 59 2.22 0.23 -8.19
C ARG A 59 2.01 0.25 -9.72
N PRO A 60 0.77 0.09 -10.17
CA PRO A 60 -0.37 -0.47 -9.43
C PRO A 60 -0.21 -1.97 -9.17
N VAL A 61 -0.78 -2.50 -8.09
CA VAL A 61 -0.77 -3.94 -7.76
C VAL A 61 -2.20 -4.43 -7.54
N CYS A 62 -2.87 -4.86 -8.60
CA CYS A 62 -4.27 -5.27 -8.55
C CYS A 62 -4.56 -6.32 -9.63
N GLY A 63 -5.68 -7.03 -9.51
CA GLY A 63 -6.09 -8.01 -10.51
C GLY A 63 -6.34 -7.37 -11.89
N ARG A 64 -5.99 -8.09 -12.97
CA ARG A 64 -6.14 -7.61 -14.37
C ARG A 64 -7.55 -7.15 -14.76
N SER A 65 -8.58 -7.71 -14.11
CA SER A 65 -9.99 -7.36 -14.35
C SER A 65 -10.54 -6.32 -13.36
N SER A 66 -9.69 -5.77 -12.49
CA SER A 66 -10.13 -4.77 -11.51
C SER A 66 -10.33 -3.39 -12.15
N HIS A 67 -11.28 -2.62 -11.62
CA HIS A 67 -11.53 -1.24 -12.03
C HIS A 67 -10.31 -0.32 -11.79
N GLY A 68 -9.39 -0.71 -10.91
CA GLY A 68 -8.13 0.01 -10.67
C GLY A 68 -7.26 0.10 -11.92
N VAL A 69 -7.22 -0.92 -12.77
CA VAL A 69 -6.43 -0.93 -14.01
C VAL A 69 -6.88 0.18 -14.96
N ASP A 70 -8.18 0.26 -15.21
CA ASP A 70 -8.78 1.28 -16.08
C ASP A 70 -8.57 2.69 -15.51
N TRP A 71 -8.68 2.84 -14.18
CA TRP A 71 -8.49 4.12 -13.52
C TRP A 71 -7.05 4.61 -13.59
N HIS A 72 -6.08 3.73 -13.35
CA HIS A 72 -4.66 4.07 -13.40
C HIS A 72 -4.18 4.38 -14.82
N GLY A 73 -4.81 3.78 -15.85
CA GLY A 73 -4.47 4.01 -17.26
C GLY A 73 -3.07 3.55 -17.66
N VAL A 74 -2.45 2.69 -16.85
CA VAL A 74 -1.13 2.09 -17.06
C VAL A 74 -1.19 0.60 -16.75
N ALA A 75 -0.19 -0.17 -17.19
CA ALA A 75 -0.08 -1.57 -16.81
C ALA A 75 -0.04 -1.72 -15.28
N ALA A 76 -0.81 -2.68 -14.76
CA ALA A 76 -0.78 -3.07 -13.35
C ALA A 76 -0.04 -4.40 -13.19
N LEU A 77 0.60 -4.58 -12.03
CA LEU A 77 1.15 -5.86 -11.61
C LEU A 77 0.01 -6.74 -11.11
N ASP A 78 -0.25 -7.82 -11.82
CA ASP A 78 -1.29 -8.77 -11.42
C ASP A 78 -0.88 -9.49 -10.14
N TRP A 79 -1.74 -9.42 -9.12
CA TRP A 79 -1.54 -10.13 -7.86
C TRP A 79 -1.39 -11.66 -8.03
N ALA A 80 -1.87 -12.23 -9.14
CA ALA A 80 -1.81 -13.65 -9.43
C ALA A 80 -0.41 -14.07 -9.92
N GLU A 81 0.39 -13.10 -10.38
CA GLU A 81 1.74 -13.31 -10.90
C GLU A 81 2.82 -13.08 -9.84
N LEU A 82 2.41 -12.63 -8.64
CA LEU A 82 3.36 -12.37 -7.57
C LEU A 82 3.97 -13.68 -7.05
N PRO A 83 5.31 -13.79 -7.04
CA PRO A 83 5.99 -14.95 -6.48
C PRO A 83 5.87 -14.94 -4.95
N PHE A 84 5.78 -16.14 -4.36
CA PHE A 84 5.82 -16.32 -2.91
C PHE A 84 6.63 -17.55 -2.52
N ASP A 85 7.15 -17.53 -1.29
CA ASP A 85 7.79 -18.65 -0.62
C ASP A 85 6.83 -19.20 0.45
N SER A 86 6.54 -20.49 0.40
CA SER A 86 5.70 -21.19 1.37
C SER A 86 6.16 -21.02 2.83
N ILE A 87 7.45 -20.77 3.08
CA ILE A 87 7.97 -20.52 4.43
C ILE A 87 7.32 -19.28 5.06
N ALA A 88 6.96 -18.29 4.24
CA ALA A 88 6.37 -17.04 4.72
C ALA A 88 4.90 -17.17 5.13
N GLU A 89 4.26 -18.31 4.86
CA GLU A 89 2.86 -18.56 5.30
C GLU A 89 2.72 -18.54 6.82
N VAL A 90 3.81 -18.74 7.57
CA VAL A 90 3.84 -18.61 9.03
C VAL A 90 3.48 -17.21 9.52
N LEU A 91 3.61 -16.18 8.67
CA LEU A 91 3.23 -14.82 9.01
C LEU A 91 1.73 -14.57 8.84
N LEU A 92 1.00 -15.43 8.12
CA LEU A 92 -0.41 -15.19 7.82
C LEU A 92 -1.29 -15.47 9.03
N ASP A 93 -2.25 -14.58 9.26
CA ASP A 93 -3.21 -14.71 10.35
C ASP A 93 -4.62 -14.97 9.79
N THR A 94 -5.24 -16.05 10.25
CA THR A 94 -6.61 -16.42 9.87
C THR A 94 -7.64 -15.39 10.33
N SER A 95 -7.38 -14.69 11.45
CA SER A 95 -8.26 -13.62 11.94
C SER A 95 -8.27 -12.41 11.01
N VAL A 96 -7.20 -12.17 10.25
CA VAL A 96 -7.15 -11.11 9.23
C VAL A 96 -8.09 -11.44 8.07
N THR A 97 -8.18 -12.70 7.65
CA THR A 97 -9.17 -13.14 6.65
C THR A 97 -10.59 -12.84 7.10
N GLN A 98 -10.90 -13.18 8.36
CA GLN A 98 -12.22 -12.94 8.93
C GLN A 98 -12.55 -11.44 8.95
N GLN A 99 -11.63 -10.61 9.48
CA GLN A 99 -11.81 -9.15 9.52
C GLN A 99 -12.02 -8.53 8.14
N LEU A 100 -11.24 -8.96 7.14
CA LEU A 100 -11.41 -8.51 5.76
C LEU A 100 -12.76 -8.94 5.18
N SER A 101 -13.20 -10.18 5.44
CA SER A 101 -14.49 -10.68 4.93
C SER A 101 -15.71 -10.02 5.57
N GLU A 102 -15.56 -9.52 6.80
CA GLU A 102 -16.61 -8.76 7.49
C GLU A 102 -16.67 -7.29 7.01
N TYR A 103 -15.56 -6.77 6.49
CA TYR A 103 -15.41 -5.37 6.08
C TYR A 103 -15.56 -5.14 4.57
N LEU A 104 -15.15 -6.09 3.73
CA LEU A 104 -15.07 -5.96 2.27
C LEU A 104 -16.10 -6.84 1.58
N ASP A 105 -16.61 -6.33 0.45
CA ASP A 105 -17.28 -7.16 -0.55
C ASP A 105 -16.29 -8.08 -1.26
N GLU A 106 -16.78 -9.18 -1.84
CA GLU A 106 -15.96 -10.22 -2.49
C GLU A 106 -15.03 -9.67 -3.58
N GLU A 107 -15.49 -8.66 -4.33
CA GLU A 107 -14.72 -8.04 -5.43
C GLU A 107 -13.52 -7.20 -4.93
N SER A 108 -13.59 -6.70 -3.70
CA SER A 108 -12.55 -5.86 -3.08
C SER A 108 -11.60 -6.65 -2.18
N MET A 109 -11.90 -7.93 -1.92
CA MET A 109 -11.09 -8.77 -1.05
C MET A 109 -9.72 -9.06 -1.69
N PRO A 110 -8.60 -8.82 -0.99
CA PRO A 110 -7.29 -9.19 -1.50
C PRO A 110 -7.17 -10.73 -1.52
N PRO A 111 -6.69 -11.34 -2.62
CA PRO A 111 -6.57 -12.78 -2.70
C PRO A 111 -5.48 -13.28 -1.76
N LEU A 112 -5.62 -14.52 -1.30
CA LEU A 112 -4.61 -15.16 -0.45
C LEU A 112 -3.21 -15.15 -1.10
N GLN A 113 -3.13 -15.26 -2.43
CA GLN A 113 -1.89 -15.19 -3.19
C GLN A 113 -1.13 -13.88 -2.95
N LEU A 114 -1.82 -12.74 -2.97
CA LEU A 114 -1.24 -11.43 -2.69
C LEU A 114 -0.65 -11.41 -1.28
N ARG A 115 -1.42 -11.87 -0.30
CA ARG A 115 -1.01 -11.91 1.11
C ARG A 115 0.25 -12.76 1.31
N LYS A 116 0.31 -13.94 0.68
CA LYS A 116 1.50 -14.81 0.67
C LYS A 116 2.71 -14.12 0.06
N ALA A 117 2.54 -13.41 -1.05
CA ALA A 117 3.63 -12.71 -1.71
C ALA A 117 4.19 -11.57 -0.86
N ILE A 118 3.32 -10.77 -0.22
CA ILE A 118 3.77 -9.67 0.65
C ILE A 118 4.46 -10.22 1.90
N ALA A 119 3.93 -11.28 2.51
CA ALA A 119 4.59 -11.98 3.60
C ALA A 119 5.99 -12.46 3.19
N SER A 120 6.11 -13.05 1.99
CA SER A 120 7.40 -13.50 1.44
C SER A 120 8.38 -12.35 1.27
N LEU A 121 7.90 -11.21 0.80
CA LEU A 121 8.71 -10.01 0.64
C LEU A 121 9.19 -9.48 2.00
N ALA A 122 8.33 -9.44 3.01
CA ALA A 122 8.68 -9.01 4.35
C ALA A 122 9.74 -9.92 5.00
N VAL A 123 9.60 -11.24 4.88
CA VAL A 123 10.59 -12.22 5.36
C VAL A 123 11.93 -12.04 4.63
N HIS A 124 11.90 -11.93 3.30
CA HIS A 124 13.11 -11.82 2.49
C HIS A 124 13.90 -10.54 2.79
N LEU A 125 13.19 -9.41 2.86
CA LEU A 125 13.79 -8.09 3.10
C LEU A 125 14.09 -7.83 4.58
N LYS A 126 13.54 -8.63 5.49
CA LYS A 126 13.67 -8.47 6.95
C LYS A 126 13.28 -7.08 7.41
N GLN A 127 12.19 -6.55 6.85
CA GLN A 127 11.63 -5.26 7.22
C GLN A 127 10.10 -5.26 7.03
N PRO A 128 9.40 -4.30 7.66
CA PRO A 128 7.97 -4.13 7.46
C PRO A 128 7.63 -3.86 5.99
N VAL A 129 6.57 -4.52 5.51
CA VAL A 129 5.98 -4.28 4.20
C VAL A 129 4.50 -4.02 4.40
N LEU A 130 4.01 -2.98 3.74
CA LEU A 130 2.62 -2.56 3.73
C LEU A 130 2.03 -2.84 2.35
N TYR A 131 0.82 -3.40 2.31
CA TYR A 131 -0.06 -3.25 1.14
C TYR A 131 -1.22 -2.35 1.51
N TYR A 132 -1.36 -1.25 0.81
CA TYR A 132 -2.44 -0.28 0.98
C TYR A 132 -3.41 -0.40 -0.18
N SER A 133 -4.70 -0.47 0.14
CA SER A 133 -5.77 -0.53 -0.86
C SER A 133 -6.91 0.40 -0.47
N CYS A 134 -7.38 1.19 -1.43
CA CYS A 134 -8.45 2.15 -1.25
C CYS A 134 -9.29 2.27 -2.52
N GLY A 135 -10.61 2.30 -2.33
CA GLY A 135 -11.59 2.58 -3.37
C GLY A 135 -12.52 3.68 -2.89
N MET A 136 -12.66 4.74 -3.70
CA MET A 136 -13.58 5.83 -3.43
C MET A 136 -14.57 5.99 -4.57
N TRP A 137 -15.85 6.15 -4.24
CA TRP A 137 -16.91 6.51 -5.18
C TRP A 137 -17.68 7.73 -4.68
N GLY A 138 -18.04 8.62 -5.60
CA GLY A 138 -18.80 9.84 -5.25
C GLY A 138 -18.07 10.82 -4.32
N GLY A 139 -16.78 10.62 -4.01
CA GLY A 139 -16.05 11.39 -3.00
C GLY A 139 -16.15 10.82 -1.58
N SER A 140 -16.76 9.64 -1.42
CA SER A 140 -16.80 8.86 -0.20
C SER A 140 -15.86 7.66 -0.31
N ILE A 141 -15.37 7.18 0.84
CA ILE A 141 -14.60 5.94 0.91
C ILE A 141 -15.59 4.78 0.84
N ASP A 142 -15.44 3.91 -0.16
CA ASP A 142 -16.17 2.65 -0.24
C ASP A 142 -15.46 1.59 0.63
N TYR A 143 -14.13 1.50 0.46
CA TYR A 143 -13.26 0.72 1.33
C TYR A 143 -11.88 1.38 1.42
N GLU A 144 -11.22 1.19 2.56
CA GLU A 144 -9.81 1.58 2.72
C GLU A 144 -9.17 0.71 3.81
N TYR A 145 -8.09 0.02 3.47
CA TYR A 145 -7.37 -0.84 4.39
C TYR A 145 -5.86 -0.89 4.14
N SER A 146 -5.15 -1.33 5.17
CA SER A 146 -3.72 -1.55 5.17
C SER A 146 -3.39 -2.93 5.72
N LEU A 147 -2.77 -3.79 4.91
CA LEU A 147 -2.17 -5.05 5.35
C LEU A 147 -0.70 -4.81 5.70
N VAL A 148 -0.34 -5.07 6.95
CA VAL A 148 1.00 -4.81 7.48
C VAL A 148 1.62 -6.12 7.92
N TYR A 149 2.87 -6.36 7.51
CA TYR A 149 3.65 -7.54 7.88
C TYR A 149 4.83 -7.14 8.79
N GLU A 150 4.60 -7.09 10.10
CA GLU A 150 5.59 -6.73 11.12
C GLU A 150 5.22 -7.24 12.54
N PRO A 151 5.88 -8.30 13.07
CA PRO A 151 6.50 -9.39 12.32
C PRO A 151 5.46 -10.32 11.69
N MET A 152 4.23 -10.34 12.22
CA MET A 152 3.09 -11.10 11.71
C MET A 152 2.21 -10.20 10.85
N GLU A 153 1.33 -10.81 10.08
CA GLU A 153 0.28 -10.11 9.37
C GLU A 153 -0.70 -9.46 10.34
N SER A 154 -1.07 -8.21 10.04
CA SER A 154 -2.14 -7.48 10.69
C SER A 154 -2.86 -6.62 9.66
N VAL A 155 -4.09 -6.21 9.98
CA VAL A 155 -4.89 -5.34 9.13
C VAL A 155 -5.32 -4.11 9.91
N VAL A 156 -5.27 -2.95 9.26
CA VAL A 156 -5.92 -1.73 9.73
C VAL A 156 -7.02 -1.37 8.74
N LEU A 157 -8.22 -1.11 9.24
CA LEU A 157 -9.40 -0.83 8.44
C LEU A 157 -9.87 0.60 8.73
N THR A 158 -10.15 1.39 7.71
CA THR A 158 -10.77 2.69 7.93
C THR A 158 -12.25 2.50 8.23
N ARG A 159 -12.65 2.70 9.48
CA ARG A 159 -14.06 2.64 9.89
C ARG A 159 -14.71 4.00 9.73
N SER A 160 -15.84 4.04 9.02
CA SER A 160 -16.66 5.26 8.98
C SER A 160 -17.24 5.55 10.37
N SER A 161 -17.48 6.82 10.67
CA SER A 161 -18.00 7.27 11.98
C SER A 161 -19.36 6.68 12.36
N LEU A 162 -20.07 6.04 11.43
CA LEU A 162 -21.33 5.33 11.67
C LEU A 162 -21.13 3.95 12.33
N GLN A 163 -19.90 3.42 12.33
CA GLN A 163 -19.55 2.11 12.90
C GLN A 163 -18.63 2.20 14.13
N SER A 164 -18.26 3.40 14.56
CA SER A 164 -17.35 3.62 15.67
C SER A 164 -18.09 4.03 16.94
N ASP A 165 -18.06 3.20 17.98
CA ASP A 165 -18.56 3.48 19.34
C ASP A 165 -17.68 4.51 20.09
N GLY A 166 -17.47 5.69 19.50
CA GLY A 166 -16.82 6.82 20.17
C GLY A 166 -15.30 6.72 20.37
N LEU A 167 -14.66 5.65 19.90
CA LEU A 167 -13.20 5.58 19.73
C LEU A 167 -12.87 6.16 18.35
N GLY A 168 -11.87 7.05 18.29
CA GLY A 168 -11.52 7.80 17.08
C GLY A 168 -11.45 6.93 15.82
N THR A 169 -11.84 7.49 14.68
CA THR A 169 -11.74 6.82 13.37
C THR A 169 -10.29 6.40 13.13
N GLU A 170 -10.01 5.11 13.20
CA GLU A 170 -8.73 4.58 12.73
C GLU A 170 -8.62 4.86 11.24
N ASP A 171 -7.54 5.54 10.86
CA ASP A 171 -7.19 5.87 9.49
C ASP A 171 -6.17 4.82 9.04
N SER A 172 -6.56 3.96 8.11
CA SER A 172 -5.71 2.86 7.69
C SER A 172 -4.44 3.35 6.99
N LEU A 173 -4.51 4.41 6.16
CA LEU A 173 -3.35 4.98 5.48
C LEU A 173 -2.31 5.48 6.48
N ARG A 174 -2.71 6.32 7.43
CA ARG A 174 -1.81 6.91 8.44
C ARG A 174 -1.24 5.83 9.35
N SER A 175 -2.10 4.90 9.79
CA SER A 175 -1.69 3.84 10.72
C SER A 175 -0.77 2.83 10.05
N GLY A 176 -1.04 2.45 8.80
CA GLY A 176 -0.20 1.57 8.00
C GLY A 176 1.15 2.20 7.68
N LEU A 177 1.16 3.46 7.23
CA LEU A 177 2.42 4.17 6.92
C LEU A 177 3.29 4.39 8.17
N ALA A 178 2.68 4.60 9.34
CA ALA A 178 3.43 4.72 10.59
C ALA A 178 4.23 3.44 10.91
N LYS A 179 3.75 2.25 10.51
CA LYS A 179 4.45 0.96 10.70
C LYS A 179 5.71 0.85 9.85
N ILE A 180 5.78 1.55 8.73
CA ILE A 180 6.99 1.65 7.91
C ILE A 180 7.82 2.92 8.23
N GLY A 181 7.50 3.61 9.32
CA GLY A 181 8.25 4.78 9.80
C GLY A 181 7.85 6.11 9.14
N LEU A 182 6.71 6.18 8.45
CA LEU A 182 6.19 7.41 7.87
C LEU A 182 4.98 7.93 8.67
N ASN A 183 5.16 9.06 9.35
CA ASN A 183 4.09 9.70 10.10
C ASN A 183 3.45 10.81 9.28
N LEU A 184 2.19 10.61 8.88
CA LEU A 184 1.42 11.65 8.22
C LEU A 184 0.67 12.52 9.23
N PRO A 185 0.74 13.86 9.13
CA PRO A 185 0.01 14.78 10.00
C PRO A 185 -1.50 14.77 9.71
N THR A 186 -1.88 14.47 8.48
CA THR A 186 -3.27 14.37 8.00
C THR A 186 -3.42 13.12 7.13
N THR A 187 -4.60 12.89 6.57
CA THR A 187 -4.85 11.81 5.59
C THR A 187 -4.23 12.10 4.22
N TYR A 188 -3.63 13.29 4.03
CA TYR A 188 -3.00 13.68 2.79
C TYR A 188 -1.63 13.01 2.63
N PHE A 189 -1.49 12.20 1.58
CA PHE A 189 -0.23 11.61 1.16
C PHE A 189 0.14 12.11 -0.24
N ALA A 190 1.29 12.77 -0.38
CA ALA A 190 1.65 13.46 -1.60
C ALA A 190 1.69 12.54 -2.85
N PRO A 191 2.21 11.30 -2.77
CA PRO A 191 2.19 10.34 -3.88
C PRO A 191 0.78 9.94 -4.35
N HIS A 192 -0.24 10.11 -3.51
CA HIS A 192 -1.64 9.81 -3.85
C HIS A 192 -2.35 10.94 -4.59
N THR A 193 -1.68 12.07 -4.79
CA THR A 193 -2.23 13.14 -5.64
C THR A 193 -2.19 12.74 -7.12
N ARG A 194 -3.25 13.10 -7.86
CA ARG A 194 -3.36 12.80 -9.31
C ARG A 194 -2.21 13.42 -10.13
N SER A 195 -1.67 14.54 -9.68
CA SER A 195 -0.57 15.27 -10.34
C SER A 195 0.82 14.78 -9.94
N TYR A 196 0.93 13.75 -9.09
CA TYR A 196 2.23 13.29 -8.63
C TYR A 196 3.08 12.73 -9.79
N PRO A 197 4.34 13.20 -9.98
CA PRO A 197 5.12 12.93 -11.18
C PRO A 197 5.85 11.57 -11.11
N TRP A 198 5.11 10.47 -11.03
CA TRP A 198 5.62 9.11 -10.82
C TRP A 198 6.81 8.72 -11.71
N GLN A 199 6.83 9.13 -12.98
CA GLN A 199 7.91 8.78 -13.91
C GLN A 199 9.28 9.33 -13.52
N LEU A 200 9.34 10.43 -12.77
CA LEU A 200 10.60 10.97 -12.24
C LEU A 200 11.21 10.06 -11.17
N HIS A 201 10.38 9.23 -10.54
CA HIS A 201 10.75 8.35 -9.44
C HIS A 201 10.91 6.89 -9.87
N LYS A 202 10.89 6.59 -11.18
CA LYS A 202 10.99 5.21 -11.65
C LYS A 202 12.28 4.56 -11.16
N LEU A 203 12.18 3.41 -10.49
CA LEU A 203 13.36 2.66 -10.07
C LEU A 203 14.11 2.17 -11.32
N ARG A 204 15.40 2.50 -11.41
CA ARG A 204 16.28 2.13 -12.53
C ARG A 204 17.20 0.99 -12.15
#